data_AF-A0A318KPG9-F1
#
_entry.id   AF-A0A318KPG9-F1
#
_cell.length_a   1.000
_cell.length_b   1.000
_cell.length_c   1.000
_cell.angle_alpha   90.00
_cell.angle_beta   90.00
_cell.angle_gamma   90.00
#
_symmetry.space_group_name_H-M   'P 1'
#
loop_
_entity.id
_entity.type
_entity.pdbx_description
1 polymer ?
#
loop_
_entity_poly.entity_id
_entity_poly.type
_entity_poly.pdbx_seq_one_letter_code
_entity_poly.pdbx_strand_id
1 'polypeptide(L)' 'MIMKSRLNELEFWGMQFFYEYYGKEYGHDQKKVFERLTQEFGAEKVADYKQKCGNEFDRKIDI' A
#
# COMPACT_ATOMS: atom_id res chain seq x y z
N MET A 1 4.46 -7.27 -23.65
CA MET A 1 3.45 -6.84 -22.66
C MET A 1 3.94 -7.32 -21.30
N ILE A 2 4.41 -6.42 -20.44
CA ILE A 2 4.83 -6.79 -19.08
C ILE A 2 3.54 -7.05 -18.30
N MET A 3 3.28 -8.31 -17.94
CA MET A 3 2.23 -8.65 -16.99
C MET A 3 2.61 -7.96 -15.68
N LYS A 4 2.03 -6.78 -15.42
CA LYS A 4 2.06 -6.17 -14.09
C LYS A 4 1.43 -7.21 -13.16
N SER A 5 2.25 -7.89 -12.36
CA SER A 5 1.78 -8.82 -11.34
C SER A 5 0.94 -8.04 -10.36
N ARG A 6 -0.38 -8.06 -10.57
CA ARG A 6 -1.36 -7.44 -9.69
C ARG A 6 -1.34 -8.15 -8.36
N LEU A 7 -1.52 -7.42 -7.27
CA LEU A 7 -1.71 -8.03 -5.95
C LEU A 7 -2.92 -8.95 -5.99
N ASN A 8 -2.72 -10.22 -5.64
CA ASN A 8 -3.83 -11.10 -5.33
C ASN A 8 -4.45 -10.72 -3.97
N GLU A 9 -5.61 -11.29 -3.66
CA GLU A 9 -6.37 -10.94 -2.45
C GLU A 9 -5.59 -11.21 -1.16
N LEU A 10 -4.89 -12.34 -1.07
CA LEU A 10 -4.09 -12.69 0.11
C LEU A 10 -2.94 -11.70 0.31
N GLU A 11 -2.25 -11.33 -0.76
CA GLU A 11 -1.17 -10.34 -0.70
C GLU A 11 -1.69 -8.94 -0.37
N PHE A 12 -2.89 -8.59 -0.82
CA PHE A 12 -3.53 -7.33 -0.47
C PHE A 12 -3.84 -7.26 1.03
N TRP A 13 -4.45 -8.30 1.60
CA TRP A 13 -4.74 -8.37 3.04
C TRP A 13 -3.46 -8.42 3.88
N GLY A 14 -2.43 -9.13 3.43
CA GLY A 14 -1.11 -9.09 4.04
C GLY A 14 -0.56 -7.67 4.07
N MET A 15 -0.55 -6.98 2.92
CA MET A 15 -0.06 -5.61 2.83
C MET A 15 -0.87 -4.63 3.69
N GLN A 16 -2.19 -4.79 3.76
CA GLN A 16 -3.07 -4.01 4.64
C GLN A 16 -2.71 -4.22 6.12
N PHE A 17 -2.49 -5.47 6.54
CA PHE A 17 -2.08 -5.79 7.91
C PHE A 17 -0.75 -5.11 8.27
N PHE A 18 0.25 -5.21 7.39
CA PHE A 18 1.55 -4.58 7.62
C PHE A 18 1.47 -3.05 7.55
N TYR A 19 0.60 -2.49 6.70
CA TYR A 19 0.35 -1.05 6.67
C TYR A 19 -0.16 -0.54 8.02
N GLU A 20 -1.11 -1.22 8.64
CA GLU A 20 -1.60 -0.85 9.98
C GLU A 20 -0.57 -1.11 11.09
N TYR A 21 0.17 -2.22 11.01
CA TYR A 21 1.21 -2.57 11.96
C TYR A 21 2.32 -1.50 11.97
N TYR A 22 2.90 -1.19 10.82
CA TYR A 22 3.90 -0.13 10.68
C TYR A 22 3.30 1.25 10.93
N GLY A 23 2.01 1.44 10.65
CA GLY A 23 1.29 2.65 11.01
C GLY A 23 1.35 2.90 12.52
N LYS A 24 1.12 1.89 13.34
CA LYS A 24 1.26 2.02 14.80
C LYS A 24 2.71 2.22 15.22
N GLU A 25 3.65 1.51 14.60
CA GLU A 25 5.09 1.61 14.92
C GLU A 25 5.68 2.99 14.59
N TYR A 26 5.26 3.60 13.48
CA TYR A 26 5.77 4.89 13.00
C TYR A 26 4.88 6.09 13.33
N GLY A 27 3.89 5.94 14.23
CA GLY A 27 3.01 7.04 14.63
C GLY A 27 2.14 7.57 13.48
N HIS A 28 1.67 6.68 12.63
CA HIS A 28 0.88 6.93 11.42
C HIS A 28 1.61 7.74 10.34
N ASP A 29 2.95 7.78 10.36
CA ASP A 29 3.77 8.35 9.29
C ASP A 29 3.67 7.48 8.03
N GLN A 30 2.76 7.85 7.14
CA GLN A 30 2.50 7.10 5.90
C GLN A 30 3.75 6.97 5.02
N LYS A 31 4.65 7.96 5.01
CA LYS A 31 5.86 7.90 4.20
C LYS A 31 6.76 6.77 4.68
N LYS A 32 7.00 6.69 5.99
CA LYS A 32 7.79 5.59 6.58
C LYS A 32 7.13 4.24 6.40
N VAL A 33 5.81 4.16 6.56
CA VAL A 33 5.05 2.93 6.32
C VAL A 33 5.23 2.44 4.90
N PHE A 34 5.04 3.30 3.89
CA PHE A 34 5.21 2.90 2.49
C PHE A 34 6.66 2.60 2.12
N GLU A 35 7.64 3.29 2.71
CA GLU A 35 9.05 2.97 2.54
C GLU A 35 9.33 1.54 3.06
N ARG A 36 8.80 1.20 4.23
CA ARG A 36 8.97 -0.14 4.81
C ARG A 36 8.24 -1.23 4.03
N LEU A 37 7.00 -0.98 3.62
CA LEU A 37 6.26 -1.89 2.74
C LEU A 37 6.98 -2.10 1.40
N THR A 38 7.66 -1.06 0.88
CA THR A 38 8.42 -1.15 -0.38
C THR A 38 9.66 -2.03 -0.20
N GLN A 39 10.30 -1.98 0.96
CA GLN A 39 11.43 -2.85 1.29
C GLN A 39 11.01 -4.32 1.45
N GLU A 40 9.85 -4.60 2.04
CA GLU A 40 9.37 -5.97 2.32
C GLU A 40 8.72 -6.63 1.10
N PHE A 41 7.85 -5.90 0.38
CA PHE A 41 7.01 -6.46 -0.69
C PHE A 41 7.46 -6.07 -2.10
N GLY A 42 8.37 -5.09 -2.21
CA GLY A 42 8.82 -4.53 -3.48
C GLY A 42 7.96 -3.37 -3.97
N ALA A 43 8.60 -2.44 -4.68
CA ALA A 43 7.98 -1.21 -5.17
C ALA A 43 6.78 -1.45 -6.10
N GLU A 44 6.82 -2.51 -6.93
CA GLU A 44 5.74 -2.81 -7.87
C GLU A 44 4.43 -3.22 -7.15
N LYS A 45 4.53 -4.06 -6.11
CA LYS A 45 3.36 -4.48 -5.33
C LYS A 45 2.81 -3.33 -4.50
N VAL A 46 3.67 -2.52 -3.89
CA VAL A 46 3.22 -1.33 -3.15
C VAL A 46 2.57 -0.31 -4.06
N ALA A 47 3.04 -0.15 -5.30
CA ALA A 47 2.37 0.70 -6.28
C ALA A 47 0.98 0.18 -6.65
N ASP A 48 0.81 -1.15 -6.83
CA ASP A 48 -0.50 -1.77 -7.07
C ASP A 48 -1.45 -1.62 -5.88
N TYR A 49 -0.93 -1.76 -4.65
CA TYR A 49 -1.68 -1.53 -3.41
C TYR A 49 -2.12 -0.07 -3.28
N LYS A 50 -1.20 0.88 -3.50
CA LYS A 50 -1.53 2.31 -3.54
C LYS A 50 -2.58 2.62 -4.61
N GLN A 51 -2.54 1.95 -5.76
CA GLN A 51 -3.56 2.13 -6.80
C GLN A 51 -4.92 1.55 -6.39
N LYS A 52 -4.95 0.36 -5.75
CA LYS A 52 -6.19 -0.24 -5.23
C LYS A 52 -6.81 0.56 -4.10
N CYS A 53 -6.01 1.02 -3.13
CA CYS A 53 -6.48 1.87 -2.04
C CYS A 53 -6.64 3.33 -2.47
N GLY A 54 -6.00 3.76 -3.56
CA GLY A 54 -6.00 5.13 -4.08
C GLY A 54 -7.38 5.64 -4.50
N ASN A 55 -8.33 4.75 -4.79
CA ASN A 55 -9.73 5.14 -4.96
C ASN A 55 -10.39 5.65 -3.65
N GLU A 56 -9.82 5.35 -2.48
CA GLU A 56 -10.23 5.93 -1.19
C GLU A 56 -9.35 7.12 -0.76
N PHE A 57 -8.07 7.16 -1.15
CA PHE A 57 -7.18 8.27 -0.81
C PHE A 57 -7.38 9.53 -1.68
N ASP A 58 -7.86 9.38 -2.92
CA ASP A 58 -8.16 10.48 -3.85
C ASP A 58 -9.59 11.04 -3.69
N ARG A 59 -10.46 10.36 -2.92
CA ARG A 59 -11.83 10.84 -2.58
C ARG A 59 -11.83 11.90 -1.47
N LYS A 60 -10.90 12.85 -1.53
CA LYS A 60 -10.92 14.08 -0.73
C LYS A 60 -10.51 15.32 -1.52
N ILE A 61 -10.83 15.40 -2.81
CA ILE A 61 -11.05 16.68 -3.49
C ILE A 61 -12.27 16.55 -4.40
N ASP A 62 -13.46 16.66 -3.81
CA ASP A 62 -14.65 17.19 -4.47
C ASP A 62 -15.63 17.65 -3.37
N ILE A 63 -15.45 18.91 -2.93
CA ILE A 63 -16.43 19.89 -2.40
C ILE A 63 -15.66 21.19 -2.12
#